data_AF-A0A5C8M1R5-F1
#
_entry.id   AF-A0A5C8M1R5-F1
#
_cell.length_a   1.000
_cell.length_b   1.000
_cell.length_c   1.000
_cell.angle_alpha   90.00
_cell.angle_beta   90.00
_cell.angle_gamma   90.00
#
_symmetry.space_group_name_H-M   'P 1'
#
loop_
_entity.id
_entity.type
_entity.pdbx_description
1 polymer ?
#
loop_
_entity_poly.entity_id
_entity_poly.type
_entity_poly.pdbx_seq_one_letter_code
_entity_poly.pdbx_strand_id
1 'polypeptide(L)' 'MSDIHSCPTCNARARQVRDADSGELRLKAIQDDEAAAKIAQLKLLLEKEKNRNERLKAKLAELDGQPEV' A
#
# COMPACT_ATOMS: atom_id res chain seq x y z
N MET A 1 -6.27 -0.74 -6.46
CA MET A 1 -5.24 0.32 -6.43
C MET A 1 -5.91 1.60 -5.95
N SER A 2 -5.24 2.43 -5.16
CA SER A 2 -5.82 3.70 -4.71
C SER A 2 -5.96 4.64 -5.89
N ASP A 3 -7.20 5.01 -6.24
CA ASP A 3 -7.49 5.90 -7.36
C ASP A 3 -7.24 7.36 -6.94
N ILE A 4 -5.97 7.75 -7.03
CA ILE A 4 -5.46 9.07 -6.63
C ILE A 4 -5.44 9.96 -7.88
N HIS A 5 -6.16 11.07 -7.78
CA HIS A 5 -6.28 12.10 -8.80
C HIS A 5 -5.60 13.39 -8.34
N SER A 6 -5.27 14.25 -9.30
CA SER A 6 -4.81 15.62 -9.02
C SER A 6 -5.97 16.58 -9.23
N CYS A 7 -6.22 17.45 -8.26
CA CYS A 7 -7.26 18.47 -8.38
C CYS A 7 -6.91 19.43 -9.54
N PRO A 8 -7.80 19.66 -10.52
CA PRO A 8 -7.50 20.53 -11.66
C PRO A 8 -7.32 22.01 -11.28
N THR A 9 -7.81 22.41 -10.09
CA THR A 9 -7.76 23.82 -9.63
C THR A 9 -6.51 24.14 -8.83
N CYS A 10 -6.10 23.25 -7.92
CA CYS A 10 -5.00 23.50 -6.99
C CYS A 10 -3.88 22.45 -7.06
N ASN A 11 -3.99 21.46 -7.95
CA ASN A 11 -3.04 20.35 -8.13
C ASN A 11 -2.79 19.48 -6.87
N ALA A 12 -3.63 19.63 -5.84
CA ALA A 12 -3.58 18.79 -4.65
C ALA A 12 -3.98 17.35 -4.97
N ARG A 13 -3.41 16.38 -4.24
CA ARG A 13 -3.80 14.97 -4.36
C ARG A 13 -5.16 14.75 -3.70
N ALA A 14 -6.06 14.09 -4.42
CA ALA A 14 -7.39 13.76 -3.98
C ALA A 14 -7.73 12.32 -4.36
N ARG A 15 -8.66 11.71 -3.64
CA ARG A 15 -9.29 10.45 -4.05
C ARG A 15 -10.64 10.73 -4.68
N GLN A 16 -11.04 9.92 -5.65
CA GLN A 16 -12.39 9.98 -6.16
C GLN A 16 -13.34 9.26 -5.19
N VAL A 17 -14.40 9.95 -4.77
CA VAL A 17 -15.42 9.42 -3.86
C VAL A 17 -16.77 9.61 -4.51
N ARG A 18 -17.61 8.58 -4.46
CA ARG A 18 -19.01 8.72 -4.86
C ARG A 18 -19.76 9.45 -3.76
N ASP A 19 -20.40 10.55 -4.13
CA ASP A 19 -21.28 11.31 -3.26
C ASP A 19 -22.51 10.46 -2.90
N ALA A 20 -22.85 10.39 -1.61
CA ALA A 20 -23.88 9.48 -1.11
C ALA A 20 -25.30 9.92 -1.51
N ASP A 21 -25.50 11.21 -1.75
CA ASP A 21 -26.82 11.80 -1.99
C ASP A 21 -27.10 11.93 -3.49
N SER A 22 -26.10 12.40 -4.24
CA SER A 22 -26.23 12.63 -5.70
C SER A 22 -25.78 11.44 -6.56
N GLY A 23 -24.99 10.52 -5.98
CA GLY A 23 -24.37 9.42 -6.73
C GLY A 23 -23.27 9.86 -7.70
N GLU A 24 -22.93 11.15 -7.77
CA GLU A 24 -21.89 11.69 -8.64
C GLU A 24 -20.49 11.41 -8.08
N LEU A 25 -19.50 11.35 -8.97
CA LEU A 25 -18.09 11.20 -8.58
C LEU A 25 -17.49 12.57 -8.23
N ARG A 26 -16.97 12.71 -7.02
CA ARG A 26 -16.34 13.94 -6.53
C ARG A 26 -14.90 13.68 -6.09
N LEU A 27 -14.06 14.71 -6.19
CA LEU A 27 -12.70 14.66 -5.66
C LEU A 27 -12.71 15.07 -4.18
N LYS A 28 -12.23 14.18 -3.31
CA LYS A 28 -12.03 14.44 -1.88
C LYS A 28 -10.55 14.56 -1.58
N ALA A 29 -10.14 15.70 -1.02
CA ALA A 29 -8.76 15.93 -0.61
C ALA A 29 -8.30 14.84 0.37
N ILE A 30 -7.08 14.33 0.17
CA ILE A 30 -6.44 13.43 1.13
C ILE A 30 -5.92 14.29 2.28
N GLN A 31 -6.34 13.96 3.50
CA GLN A 31 -5.91 14.64 4.73
C GLN A 31 -4.65 13.99 5.30
N ASP A 32 -3.90 14.73 6.11
CA ASP A 32 -2.64 14.28 6.70
C ASP A 32 -2.81 13.02 7.57
N ASP A 33 -3.88 12.93 8.36
CA ASP A 33 -4.18 11.75 9.17
C ASP A 33 -4.45 10.50 8.32
N GLU A 34 -5.16 10.66 7.21
CA GLU A 34 -5.43 9.57 6.27
C GLU A 34 -4.12 9.10 5.59
N ALA A 35 -3.26 10.04 5.22
CA ALA A 35 -1.95 9.74 4.67
C ALA A 35 -1.04 9.03 5.70
N ALA A 36 -1.01 9.52 6.94
CA ALA A 36 -0.24 8.94 8.04
C ALA A 36 -0.68 7.50 8.35
N ALA A 37 -1.99 7.26 8.44
CA ALA A 37 -2.54 5.93 8.65
C ALA A 37 -2.14 4.95 7.53
N LYS A 38 -2.16 5.41 6.28
CA LYS A 38 -1.74 4.58 5.14
C LYS A 38 -0.24 4.27 5.16
N ILE A 39 0.58 5.26 5.51
CA ILE A 39 2.02 5.08 5.67
C ILE A 39 2.32 4.05 6.77
N ALA A 40 1.63 4.12 7.90
CA ALA A 40 1.79 3.15 8.99
C ALA A 40 1.43 1.72 8.52
N GLN A 41 0.32 1.57 7.79
CA GLN A 41 -0.07 0.28 7.19
C GLN A 41 1.01 -0.27 6.25
N LEU A 42 1.60 0.57 5.40
CA LEU A 42 2.64 0.16 4.45
C LEU A 42 3.93 -0.28 5.16
N LYS A 43 4.31 0.40 6.24
CA LYS A 43 5.49 0.01 7.05
C LYS A 43 5.32 -1.38 7.66
N LEU A 44 4.15 -1.66 8.23
CA LEU A 44 3.83 -2.98 8.80
C LEU A 44 3.85 -4.09 7.75
N LEU A 45 3.29 -3.83 6.56
CA LEU A 45 3.32 -4.79 5.45
C LEU A 45 4.76 -5.04 4.98
N LEU A 46 5.57 -4.00 4.85
CA LEU A 46 6.97 -4.13 4.45
C LEU A 46 7.76 -4.97 5.45
N GLU A 47 7.57 -4.75 6.75
CA GLU A 47 8.24 -5.54 7.79
C GLU A 47 7.82 -7.01 7.74
N LYS A 48 6.52 -7.28 7.54
CA LYS A 48 6.01 -8.65 7.35
C LYS A 48 6.64 -9.34 6.15
N GLU A 49 6.75 -8.64 5.01
CA GLU A 49 7.35 -9.20 3.80
C GLU A 49 8.87 -9.38 3.93
N LYS A 50 9.57 -8.50 4.64
CA LYS A 50 10.99 -8.71 4.98
C LYS A 50 11.20 -9.99 5.79
N ASN A 51 10.41 -10.17 6.85
CA ASN A 51 10.47 -11.39 7.68
C ASN A 51 10.15 -12.65 6.87
N ARG A 52 9.19 -12.57 5.93
CA ARG A 52 8.89 -13.67 5.00
C ARG A 52 10.06 -13.96 4.08
N ASN A 53 10.67 -12.92 3.51
CA ASN A 53 11.81 -13.05 2.61
C ASN A 53 13.02 -13.68 3.32
N GLU A 54 13.33 -13.26 4.55
CA GLU A 54 14.40 -13.84 5.36
C GLU A 54 14.14 -15.33 5.66
N ARG A 55 12.91 -15.69 6.03
CA ARG A 55 12.53 -17.10 6.23
C ARG A 55 12.66 -17.93 4.95
N LEU A 56 12.28 -17.37 3.81
CA LEU A 56 12.41 -18.05 2.52
C LEU A 56 13.88 -18.22 2.12
N LYS A 57 14.73 -17.20 2.36
CA LYS A 57 16.18 -17.30 2.14
C LYS A 57 16.83 -18.37 3.00
N ALA A 58 16.44 -18.46 4.28
CA ALA A 58 16.92 -19.52 5.16
C ALA A 58 16.54 -20.92 4.65
N LYS A 59 15.28 -21.10 4.22
CA LYS A 59 14.82 -22.38 3.64
C LYS A 59 15.53 -22.74 2.34
N LEU A 60 15.80 -21.76 1.48
CA LEU A 60 16.57 -22.00 0.25
C LEU A 60 18.00 -22.43 0.57
N ALA A 61 18.66 -21.78 1.52
CA ALA A 61 20.00 -22.18 1.95
C ALA A 61 20.04 -23.59 2.57
N GLU A 62 18.99 -23.98 3.31
CA GLU A 62 18.84 -25.34 3.84
C GLU A 62 18.66 -26.39 2.74
N LEU A 63 17.96 -26.06 1.65
CA LEU A 63 17.73 -26.96 0.51
C LEU A 63 18.95 -27.03 -0.42
N ASP A 64 19.60 -25.91 -0.72
CA ASP A 64 20.81 -25.85 -1.55
C ASP A 64 22.01 -26.54 -0.87
N GLY A 65 21.97 -26.67 0.47
CA GLY A 65 22.99 -27.36 1.27
C GLY A 65 22.78 -28.87 1.40
N GLN A 66 21.68 -29.43 0.89
CA GLN A 66 21.46 -30.88 0.90
C GLN A 66 22.03 -31.51 -0.37
N PRO A 67 23.03 -32.40 -0.29
CA PRO A 67 23.39 -33.22 -1.44
C PRO A 67 22.18 -34.07 -1.83
N GLU A 68 21.79 -34.01 -3.11
CA GLU A 68 20.81 -34.90 -3.72
C GLU A 68 21.20 -36.35 -3.38
N VAL A 69 20.28 -37.07 -2.71
CA VAL A 69 20.37 -38.51 -2.45
C VAL A 69 19.85 -39.26 -3.67
#